data_AF-A0A2E6VNT4-F1
#
_entry.id   AF-A0A2E6VNT4-F1
#
_cell.length_a   1.000
_cell.length_b   1.000
_cell.length_c   1.000
_cell.angle_alpha   90.00
_cell.angle_beta   90.00
_cell.angle_gamma   90.00
#
_symmetry.space_group_name_H-M   'P 1'
#
loop_
_entity.id
_entity.type
_entity.pdbx_description
1 polymer ?
#
loop_
_entity_poly.entity_id
_entity_poly.type
_entity_poly.pdbx_seq_one_letter_code
_entity_poly.pdbx_strand_id
1 'polypeptide(L)'
;MGFGAAKFELPAQPRVRLPGSFLATDAYMRFLQATHPDLHLDLQGPLPSYMAPLCFYEPLKNGWIRSCLRFLARYGSRLGAPQTLFLGSPFEPYEQTAGLHQSPRSCLAYAQQRLRQRSCGLVVVTNVCAESSHLPQWERAGFKVLPSFPDMVLNLPGTSFADFLKAKKSKVRNSILRNMRKFDDAGLRIRSISGAELKKHAHHFQRAYHHMFARAQVKWLRHTASYFECLEQLGDHLFVEGAFDAKGRLVGFVMAFDDGDRLHGGRIGVIPTQHKKNSIYFRLIYALLERGYQAQKKQVVLEPTSYAFKGTLGANARPMVNLVAGTTPFWRVVMFLGLKFGKMSLRHLESPSWLKRNI
;
A
#
# COMPACT_ATOMS: atom_id res chain seq x y z
N MET A 1 -10.07 47.58 25.61
CA MET A 1 -10.94 47.12 24.51
C MET A 1 -10.30 45.88 23.90
N GLY A 2 -10.85 44.71 24.21
CA GLY A 2 -10.29 43.42 23.80
C GLY A 2 -10.73 43.04 22.39
N PHE A 3 -9.78 42.65 21.55
CA PHE A 3 -10.07 41.96 20.29
C PHE A 3 -10.05 40.45 20.56
N GLY A 4 -11.25 39.89 20.70
CA GLY A 4 -11.44 38.44 20.79
C GLY A 4 -11.07 37.77 19.46
N ALA A 5 -10.12 36.84 19.51
CA ALA A 5 -9.87 35.93 18.40
C ALA A 5 -11.06 34.98 18.29
N ALA A 6 -11.89 35.16 17.26
CA ALA A 6 -12.97 34.25 16.94
C ALA A 6 -12.39 32.85 16.66
N LYS A 7 -12.71 31.88 17.53
CA LYS A 7 -12.51 30.45 17.26
C LYS A 7 -13.40 30.07 16.08
N PHE A 8 -12.78 29.86 14.94
CA PHE A 8 -13.45 29.28 13.78
C PHE A 8 -13.52 27.76 14.00
N GLU A 9 -14.62 27.28 14.57
CA GLU A 9 -14.94 25.85 14.59
C GLU A 9 -15.49 25.46 13.22
N LEU A 10 -14.70 24.69 12.46
CA LEU A 10 -15.21 24.02 11.26
C LEU A 10 -16.27 23.00 11.70
N PRO A 11 -17.45 22.95 11.06
CA PRO A 11 -18.44 21.95 11.40
C PRO A 11 -17.85 20.55 11.20
N ALA A 12 -18.04 19.68 12.19
CA ALA A 12 -17.63 18.28 12.10
C ALA A 12 -18.35 17.64 10.91
N GLN A 13 -17.65 17.51 9.78
CA GLN A 13 -18.21 16.81 8.63
C GLN A 13 -18.28 15.32 8.96
N PRO A 14 -19.37 14.62 8.60
CA PRO A 14 -19.48 13.19 8.84
C PRO A 14 -18.36 12.47 8.09
N ARG A 15 -17.53 11.72 8.82
CA ARG A 15 -16.52 10.85 8.22
C ARG A 15 -17.23 9.78 7.41
N VAL A 16 -16.80 9.57 6.16
CA VAL A 16 -17.22 8.40 5.41
C VAL A 16 -16.54 7.19 6.04
N ARG A 17 -17.30 6.42 6.83
CA ARG A 17 -17.00 5.01 7.03
C ARG A 17 -17.42 4.32 5.74
N LEU A 18 -16.49 3.69 5.04
CA LEU A 18 -16.88 2.72 4.02
C LEU A 18 -17.68 1.61 4.74
N PRO A 19 -18.96 1.42 4.46
CA PRO A 19 -19.75 0.38 5.12
C PRO A 19 -19.08 -0.97 4.85
N GLY A 20 -18.70 -1.68 5.92
CA GLY A 20 -18.11 -3.02 5.84
C GLY A 20 -16.60 -3.11 5.55
N SER A 21 -15.85 -1.99 5.50
CA SER A 21 -14.39 -2.02 5.37
C SER A 21 -13.71 -1.85 6.72
N PHE A 22 -13.06 -2.90 7.23
CA PHE A 22 -12.23 -2.87 8.45
C PHE A 22 -11.06 -1.89 8.29
N LEU A 23 -10.43 -1.85 7.12
CA LEU A 23 -9.25 -1.03 6.87
C LEU A 23 -9.58 0.48 6.83
N ALA A 24 -10.86 0.84 6.71
CA ALA A 24 -11.35 2.21 6.83
C ALA A 24 -11.81 2.58 8.25
N THR A 25 -11.69 1.69 9.23
CA THR A 25 -12.17 1.94 10.61
C THR A 25 -11.18 2.73 11.46
N ASP A 26 -11.71 3.44 12.46
CA ASP A 26 -10.90 4.07 13.50
C ASP A 26 -10.05 3.04 14.28
N ALA A 27 -10.50 1.78 14.38
CA ALA A 27 -9.77 0.72 15.07
C ALA A 27 -8.44 0.40 14.37
N TYR A 28 -8.48 0.15 13.06
CA TYR A 28 -7.26 -0.08 12.26
C TYR A 28 -6.34 1.15 12.28
N MET A 29 -6.91 2.35 12.18
CA MET A 29 -6.12 3.59 12.22
C MET A 29 -5.44 3.82 13.57
N ARG A 30 -6.11 3.49 14.70
CA ARG A 30 -5.49 3.53 16.03
C ARG A 30 -4.38 2.49 16.17
N PHE A 31 -4.57 1.30 15.61
CA PHE A 31 -3.50 0.30 15.55
C PHE A 31 -2.28 0.83 14.80
N LEU A 32 -2.47 1.47 13.64
CA LEU A 32 -1.37 2.10 12.92
C LEU A 32 -0.72 3.24 13.71
N GLN A 33 -1.52 4.06 14.40
CA GLN A 33 -1.01 5.15 15.23
C GLN A 33 -0.15 4.64 16.40
N ALA A 34 -0.59 3.57 17.07
CA ALA A 34 0.15 2.96 18.18
C ALA A 34 1.45 2.29 17.71
N THR A 35 1.43 1.69 16.52
CA THR A 35 2.58 0.93 15.99
C THR A 35 3.56 1.80 15.19
N HIS A 36 3.15 2.97 14.73
CA HIS A 36 3.97 3.90 13.94
C HIS A 36 3.84 5.35 14.48
N PRO A 37 4.32 5.62 15.72
CA PRO A 37 4.18 6.94 16.33
C PRO A 37 4.83 8.06 15.49
N ASP A 38 5.90 7.75 14.77
CA ASP A 38 6.65 8.69 13.92
C ASP A 38 5.86 9.21 12.71
N LEU A 39 4.79 8.49 12.29
CA LEU A 39 3.94 8.97 11.20
C LEU A 39 3.02 10.11 11.63
N HIS A 40 2.87 10.32 12.94
CA HIS A 40 1.96 11.31 13.52
C HIS A 40 0.56 11.23 12.90
N LEU A 41 0.00 10.01 12.85
CA LEU A 41 -1.32 9.76 12.30
C LEU A 41 -2.37 10.63 12.99
N ASP A 42 -3.17 11.27 12.16
CA ASP A 42 -4.14 12.27 12.55
C ASP A 42 -5.50 11.90 11.96
N LEU A 43 -6.43 11.62 12.87
CA LEU A 43 -7.75 11.14 12.53
C LEU A 43 -8.78 12.28 12.56
N GLN A 44 -8.43 13.48 13.02
CA GLN A 44 -9.40 14.57 13.21
C GLN A 44 -9.91 15.17 11.89
N GLY A 45 -9.19 14.96 10.79
CA GLY A 45 -9.50 15.51 9.48
C GLY A 45 -10.66 14.82 8.75
N PRO A 46 -10.98 15.31 7.54
CA PRO A 46 -11.99 14.72 6.67
C PRO A 46 -11.62 13.30 6.21
N LEU A 47 -10.31 13.02 6.17
CA LEU A 47 -9.73 11.69 5.97
C LEU A 47 -8.67 11.46 7.06
N PRO A 48 -8.40 10.19 7.43
CA PRO A 48 -7.17 9.86 8.12
C PRO A 48 -5.98 10.46 7.36
N SER A 49 -5.00 10.96 8.08
CA SER A 49 -3.87 11.63 7.45
C SER A 49 -2.58 11.42 8.23
N TYR A 50 -1.46 11.53 7.56
CA TYR A 50 -0.12 11.44 8.17
C TYR A 50 0.84 12.39 7.48
N MET A 51 1.93 12.70 8.17
CA MET A 51 2.99 13.55 7.62
C MET A 51 4.23 12.72 7.32
N ALA A 52 4.71 12.83 6.09
CA ALA A 52 5.95 12.21 5.68
C ALA A 52 6.65 13.06 4.61
N PRO A 53 7.97 12.94 4.46
CA PRO A 53 8.68 13.55 3.33
C PRO A 53 8.24 12.87 2.02
N LEU A 54 7.89 13.67 1.01
CA LEU A 54 7.60 13.14 -0.33
C LEU A 54 8.88 13.08 -1.16
N CYS A 55 9.47 11.88 -1.28
CA CYS A 55 10.66 11.65 -2.09
C CYS A 55 10.30 11.51 -3.59
N PHE A 56 10.29 12.64 -4.33
CA PHE A 56 9.93 12.67 -5.76
C PHE A 56 10.74 11.73 -6.65
N TYR A 57 11.94 11.34 -6.23
CA TYR A 57 12.83 10.46 -6.99
C TYR A 57 12.49 8.97 -6.88
N GLU A 58 11.67 8.55 -5.90
CA GLU A 58 11.35 7.13 -5.72
C GLU A 58 10.56 6.52 -6.88
N PRO A 59 9.51 7.16 -7.43
CA PRO A 59 8.73 6.59 -8.53
C PRO A 59 9.40 6.73 -9.91
N LEU A 60 10.52 7.43 -10.01
CA LEU A 60 11.22 7.68 -11.28
C LEU A 60 12.04 6.48 -11.74
N LYS A 61 12.23 6.37 -13.06
CA LYS A 61 13.18 5.40 -13.65
C LYS A 61 14.59 5.65 -13.12
N ASN A 62 15.39 4.58 -13.04
CA ASN A 62 16.84 4.72 -12.89
C ASN A 62 17.39 5.57 -14.04
N GLY A 63 18.17 6.59 -13.70
CA GLY A 63 18.71 7.55 -14.66
C GLY A 63 19.26 8.79 -13.97
N TRP A 64 19.73 9.74 -14.79
CA TRP A 64 20.34 10.97 -14.29
C TRP A 64 19.34 11.83 -13.50
N ILE A 65 18.08 11.95 -13.93
CA ILE A 65 17.04 12.72 -13.22
C ILE A 65 16.83 12.17 -11.80
N ARG A 66 16.64 10.85 -11.66
CA ARG A 66 16.49 10.19 -10.34
C ARG A 66 17.73 10.43 -9.47
N SER A 67 18.92 10.36 -10.06
CA SER A 67 20.19 10.55 -9.35
C SER A 67 20.38 11.99 -8.88
N CYS A 68 20.08 12.97 -9.73
CA CYS A 68 20.11 14.39 -9.39
C CYS A 68 19.12 14.72 -8.28
N LEU A 69 17.86 14.29 -8.39
CA LEU A 69 16.85 14.54 -7.34
C LEU A 69 17.21 13.83 -6.03
N ARG A 70 17.74 12.61 -6.08
CA ARG A 70 18.24 11.90 -4.89
C ARG A 70 19.42 12.62 -4.25
N PHE A 71 20.32 13.20 -5.06
CA PHE A 71 21.42 14.02 -4.55
C PHE A 71 20.91 15.30 -3.90
N LEU A 72 20.01 16.04 -4.56
CA LEU A 72 19.39 17.25 -4.00
C LEU A 72 18.64 16.97 -2.69
N ALA A 73 17.96 15.83 -2.59
CA ALA A 73 17.30 15.41 -1.35
C ALA A 73 18.26 15.20 -0.17
N ARG A 74 19.56 14.96 -0.42
CA ARG A 74 20.58 14.87 0.65
C ARG A 74 20.99 16.23 1.21
N TYR A 75 20.90 17.30 0.41
CA TYR A 75 21.41 18.63 0.77
C TYR A 75 20.33 19.65 1.16
N GLY A 76 19.04 19.29 1.05
CA GLY A 76 17.95 20.14 1.50
C GLY A 76 16.60 19.47 1.46
N SER A 77 16.02 19.22 2.65
CA SER A 77 14.70 18.58 2.81
C SER A 77 13.57 19.38 2.18
N ARG A 78 13.68 20.72 2.12
CA ARG A 78 12.57 21.57 1.66
C ARG A 78 12.22 21.39 0.20
N LEU A 79 13.18 21.16 -0.71
CA LEU A 79 12.89 21.06 -2.15
C LEU A 79 12.94 19.62 -2.67
N GLY A 80 13.86 18.79 -2.17
CA GLY A 80 14.03 17.41 -2.65
C GLY A 80 13.08 16.40 -2.00
N ALA A 81 12.59 16.69 -0.80
CA ALA A 81 11.72 15.81 -0.02
C ALA A 81 10.76 16.62 0.87
N PRO A 82 9.92 17.50 0.28
CA PRO A 82 9.08 18.40 1.04
C PRO A 82 8.18 17.62 2.01
N GLN A 83 8.04 18.18 3.21
CA GLN A 83 7.11 17.64 4.17
C GLN A 83 5.69 17.74 3.61
N THR A 84 5.04 16.59 3.50
CA THR A 84 3.80 16.43 2.76
C THR A 84 2.74 15.86 3.69
N LEU A 85 1.53 16.41 3.60
CA LEU A 85 0.37 15.83 4.27
C LEU A 85 -0.25 14.81 3.31
N PHE A 86 -0.17 13.54 3.67
CA PHE A 86 -0.83 12.47 2.97
C PHE A 86 -2.23 12.27 3.56
N LEU A 87 -3.25 12.35 2.71
CA LEU A 87 -4.63 12.06 3.04
C LEU A 87 -4.92 10.62 2.63
N GLY A 88 -5.21 9.79 3.62
CA GLY A 88 -5.34 8.35 3.45
C GLY A 88 -4.62 7.52 4.51
N SER A 89 -4.75 6.20 4.36
CA SER A 89 -3.94 5.22 5.10
C SER A 89 -2.50 5.22 4.58
N PRO A 90 -1.47 5.11 5.45
CA PRO A 90 -0.08 4.93 5.03
C PRO A 90 0.21 3.53 4.46
N PHE A 91 -0.66 2.56 4.71
CA PHE A 91 -0.48 1.16 4.33
C PHE A 91 -1.73 0.62 3.61
N GLU A 92 -2.44 -0.35 4.20
CA GLU A 92 -3.63 -0.94 3.60
C GLU A 92 -4.91 -0.10 3.88
N PRO A 93 -5.89 -0.11 2.96
CA PRO A 93 -5.82 -0.69 1.63
C PRO A 93 -4.98 0.22 0.70
N TYR A 94 -4.29 -0.38 -0.28
CA TYR A 94 -3.51 0.40 -1.23
C TYR A 94 -4.40 1.34 -2.08
N GLU A 95 -5.52 0.84 -2.62
CA GLU A 95 -6.53 1.66 -3.29
C GLU A 95 -7.34 2.48 -2.27
N GLN A 96 -7.40 3.79 -2.44
CA GLN A 96 -8.10 4.71 -1.52
C GLN A 96 -9.19 5.55 -2.20
N THR A 97 -9.71 5.07 -3.34
CA THR A 97 -10.73 5.75 -4.15
C THR A 97 -11.95 6.21 -3.35
N ALA A 98 -12.34 5.45 -2.33
CA ALA A 98 -13.42 5.78 -1.42
C ALA A 98 -13.27 7.15 -0.72
N GLY A 99 -12.03 7.58 -0.47
CA GLY A 99 -11.77 8.88 0.11
C GLY A 99 -12.20 10.05 -0.77
N LEU A 100 -12.42 9.82 -2.08
CA LEU A 100 -12.80 10.86 -3.03
C LEU A 100 -14.24 11.37 -2.87
N HIS A 101 -15.08 10.69 -2.08
CA HIS A 101 -16.39 11.22 -1.68
C HIS A 101 -16.29 12.47 -0.81
N GLN A 102 -15.14 12.68 -0.15
CA GLN A 102 -14.90 13.86 0.65
C GLN A 102 -14.79 15.12 -0.21
N SER A 103 -15.17 16.25 0.37
CA SER A 103 -15.04 17.56 -0.28
C SER A 103 -13.56 17.90 -0.51
N PRO A 104 -13.13 18.11 -1.77
CA PRO A 104 -11.74 18.51 -2.06
C PRO A 104 -11.36 19.84 -1.39
N ARG A 105 -12.33 20.76 -1.28
CA ARG A 105 -12.14 22.05 -0.61
C ARG A 105 -11.92 21.88 0.89
N SER A 106 -12.69 21.01 1.54
CA SER A 106 -12.51 20.70 2.97
C SER A 106 -11.14 20.07 3.22
N CYS A 107 -10.70 19.16 2.34
CA CYS A 107 -9.37 18.54 2.41
C CYS A 107 -8.24 19.56 2.24
N LEU A 108 -8.37 20.49 1.30
CA LEU A 108 -7.37 21.55 1.10
C LEU A 108 -7.34 22.55 2.26
N ALA A 109 -8.50 22.95 2.78
CA ALA A 109 -8.60 23.83 3.94
C ALA A 109 -7.99 23.19 5.18
N TYR A 110 -8.25 21.90 5.39
CA TYR A 110 -7.63 21.10 6.45
C TYR A 110 -6.10 21.07 6.30
N ALA A 111 -5.61 20.78 5.09
CA ALA A 111 -4.18 20.79 4.82
C ALA A 111 -3.57 22.16 5.13
N GLN A 112 -4.22 23.24 4.70
CA GLN A 112 -3.82 24.63 4.96
C GLN A 112 -3.73 24.97 6.45
N GLN A 113 -4.69 24.51 7.25
CA GLN A 113 -4.66 24.66 8.71
C GLN A 113 -3.45 23.95 9.32
N ARG A 114 -3.15 22.73 8.88
CA ARG A 114 -1.99 21.94 9.35
C ARG A 114 -0.64 22.55 8.91
N LEU A 115 -0.57 23.28 7.79
CA LEU A 115 0.64 24.04 7.41
C LEU A 115 1.09 25.01 8.49
N ARG A 116 0.12 25.71 9.09
CA ARG A 116 0.40 26.74 10.11
C ARG A 116 1.03 26.14 11.37
N GLN A 117 0.88 24.83 11.56
CA GLN A 117 1.41 24.10 12.72
C GLN A 117 2.72 23.36 12.41
N ARG A 118 2.90 22.84 11.18
CA ARG A 118 3.99 21.88 10.87
C ARG A 118 4.70 22.10 9.52
N SER A 119 4.54 23.27 8.89
CA SER A 119 5.23 23.65 7.63
C SER A 119 5.19 22.58 6.53
N CYS A 120 4.00 22.13 6.16
CA CYS A 120 3.82 21.24 5.02
C CYS A 120 3.89 22.04 3.69
N GLY A 121 4.40 21.45 2.61
CA GLY A 121 4.47 22.09 1.29
C GLY A 121 3.38 21.63 0.33
N LEU A 122 2.91 20.40 0.54
CA LEU A 122 2.07 19.66 -0.40
C LEU A 122 1.03 18.84 0.35
N VAL A 123 -0.13 18.66 -0.27
CA VAL A 123 -1.13 17.68 0.13
C VAL A 123 -1.26 16.64 -0.97
N VAL A 124 -1.30 15.36 -0.58
CA VAL A 124 -1.42 14.23 -1.50
C VAL A 124 -2.57 13.33 -1.05
N VAL A 125 -3.54 13.07 -1.94
CA VAL A 125 -4.45 11.93 -1.79
C VAL A 125 -3.85 10.76 -2.55
N THR A 126 -3.58 9.67 -1.85
CA THR A 126 -2.78 8.56 -2.39
C THR A 126 -3.63 7.51 -3.08
N ASN A 127 -3.14 7.01 -4.22
CA ASN A 127 -3.55 5.76 -4.86
C ASN A 127 -5.07 5.61 -5.06
N VAL A 128 -5.64 6.55 -5.82
CA VAL A 128 -7.04 6.49 -6.22
C VAL A 128 -7.18 5.92 -7.63
N CYS A 129 -8.27 5.22 -7.90
CA CYS A 129 -8.54 4.63 -9.22
C CYS A 129 -8.56 5.71 -10.30
N ALA A 130 -7.79 5.52 -11.38
CA ALA A 130 -7.68 6.49 -12.47
C ALA A 130 -9.01 6.72 -13.21
N GLU A 131 -9.92 5.76 -13.14
CA GLU A 131 -11.25 5.78 -13.76
C GLU A 131 -12.34 6.36 -12.85
N SER A 132 -11.98 6.90 -11.67
CA SER A 132 -12.97 7.44 -10.74
C SER A 132 -13.69 8.66 -11.32
N SER A 133 -15.02 8.64 -11.28
CA SER A 133 -15.89 9.77 -11.66
C SER A 133 -15.70 11.01 -10.78
N HIS A 134 -15.02 10.87 -9.63
CA HIS A 134 -14.70 11.98 -8.74
C HIS A 134 -13.44 12.76 -9.16
N LEU A 135 -12.57 12.27 -10.05
CA LEU A 135 -11.34 13.01 -10.39
C LEU A 135 -11.59 14.44 -10.91
N PRO A 136 -12.58 14.70 -11.81
CA PRO A 136 -12.81 16.04 -12.33
C PRO A 136 -13.17 17.09 -11.27
N GLN A 137 -13.85 16.70 -10.18
CA GLN A 137 -14.15 17.64 -9.09
C GLN A 137 -12.90 18.00 -8.27
N TRP A 138 -11.97 17.06 -8.10
CA TRP A 138 -10.71 17.29 -7.40
C TRP A 138 -9.76 18.16 -8.25
N GLU A 139 -9.71 17.94 -9.56
CA GLU A 139 -8.93 18.78 -10.48
C GLU A 139 -9.42 20.24 -10.51
N ARG A 140 -10.74 20.44 -10.57
CA ARG A 140 -11.35 21.78 -10.46
C ARG A 140 -11.05 22.47 -9.13
N ALA A 141 -10.82 21.71 -8.07
CA ALA A 141 -10.42 22.24 -6.76
C ALA A 141 -8.91 22.54 -6.65
N GLY A 142 -8.13 22.32 -7.72
CA GLY A 142 -6.71 22.67 -7.80
C GLY A 142 -5.75 21.50 -7.59
N PHE A 143 -6.26 20.28 -7.39
CA PHE A 143 -5.41 19.09 -7.36
C PHE A 143 -4.91 18.74 -8.76
N LYS A 144 -3.69 18.20 -8.83
CA LYS A 144 -3.08 17.70 -10.05
C LYS A 144 -3.03 16.18 -10.00
N VAL A 145 -3.47 15.55 -11.09
CA VAL A 145 -3.43 14.10 -11.25
C VAL A 145 -2.06 13.68 -11.76
N LEU A 146 -1.39 12.80 -11.01
CA LEU A 146 -0.11 12.18 -11.39
C LEU A 146 -0.23 10.65 -11.36
N PRO A 147 0.35 9.92 -12.34
CA PRO A 147 0.34 8.46 -12.32
C PRO A 147 0.96 7.90 -11.03
N SER A 148 0.34 6.87 -10.48
CA SER A 148 0.88 6.03 -9.40
C SER A 148 1.11 4.62 -9.92
N PHE A 149 1.71 3.75 -9.09
CA PHE A 149 1.86 2.36 -9.45
C PHE A 149 0.49 1.67 -9.51
N PRO A 150 0.14 0.98 -10.61
CA PRO A 150 -1.12 0.26 -10.71
C PRO A 150 -1.23 -0.83 -9.66
N ASP A 151 -2.39 -1.00 -9.05
CA ASP A 151 -2.61 -2.13 -8.14
C ASP A 151 -2.82 -3.42 -8.94
N MET A 152 -2.61 -4.57 -8.32
CA MET A 152 -2.80 -5.88 -8.95
C MET A 152 -4.00 -6.58 -8.34
N VAL A 153 -5.11 -6.64 -9.08
CA VAL A 153 -6.37 -7.23 -8.61
C VAL A 153 -6.62 -8.55 -9.32
N LEU A 154 -6.85 -9.60 -8.55
CA LEU A 154 -7.16 -10.93 -9.05
C LEU A 154 -8.60 -11.31 -8.69
N ASN A 155 -9.42 -11.58 -9.70
CA ASN A 155 -10.73 -12.19 -9.47
C ASN A 155 -10.57 -13.68 -9.18
N LEU A 156 -11.29 -14.19 -8.19
CA LEU A 156 -11.34 -15.60 -7.84
C LEU A 156 -12.51 -16.27 -8.59
N PRO A 157 -12.25 -17.08 -9.63
CA PRO A 157 -13.32 -17.83 -10.32
C PRO A 157 -13.79 -19.03 -9.49
N GLY A 158 -15.08 -19.38 -9.58
CA GLY A 158 -15.63 -20.55 -8.90
C GLY A 158 -15.61 -20.41 -7.38
N THR A 159 -15.60 -21.54 -6.67
CA THR A 159 -15.71 -21.58 -5.20
C THR A 159 -14.49 -22.21 -4.52
N SER A 160 -13.51 -22.69 -5.29
CA SER A 160 -12.33 -23.37 -4.76
C SER A 160 -11.03 -23.02 -5.49
N PHE A 161 -9.89 -23.24 -4.83
CA PHE A 161 -8.58 -23.14 -5.46
C PHE A 161 -8.40 -24.17 -6.60
N ALA A 162 -9.11 -25.29 -6.56
CA ALA A 162 -9.13 -26.24 -7.68
C ALA A 162 -9.79 -25.61 -8.92
N ASP A 163 -10.87 -24.84 -8.76
CA ASP A 163 -11.51 -24.12 -9.86
C ASP A 163 -10.61 -23.03 -10.43
N PHE A 164 -9.88 -22.33 -9.55
CA PHE A 164 -8.80 -21.42 -9.97
C PHE A 164 -7.84 -22.10 -10.92
N LEU A 165 -7.29 -23.26 -10.54
CA LEU A 165 -6.33 -24.01 -11.34
C LEU A 165 -6.94 -24.51 -12.66
N LYS A 166 -8.18 -25.00 -12.64
CA LYS A 166 -8.90 -25.45 -13.85
C LYS A 166 -9.09 -24.30 -14.85
N ALA A 167 -9.36 -23.09 -14.38
CA ALA A 167 -9.51 -21.90 -15.22
C ALA A 167 -8.19 -21.42 -15.85
N LYS A 168 -7.02 -21.95 -15.46
CA LYS A 168 -5.72 -21.57 -16.05
C LYS A 168 -5.34 -22.45 -17.23
N LYS A 169 -4.68 -21.83 -18.21
CA LYS A 169 -4.00 -22.53 -19.31
C LYS A 169 -3.00 -23.55 -18.75
N SER A 170 -2.84 -24.68 -19.43
CA SER A 170 -2.01 -25.81 -18.99
C SER A 170 -0.60 -25.40 -18.56
N LYS A 171 0.07 -24.50 -19.30
CA LYS A 171 1.41 -24.00 -18.95
C LYS A 171 1.46 -23.31 -17.58
N VAL A 172 0.49 -22.46 -17.28
CA VAL A 172 0.41 -21.74 -15.99
C VAL A 172 0.05 -22.70 -14.87
N ARG A 173 -0.97 -23.53 -15.07
CA ARG A 173 -1.39 -24.56 -14.12
C ARG A 173 -0.23 -25.48 -13.73
N ASN A 174 0.50 -26.00 -14.72
CA ASN A 174 1.64 -26.88 -14.49
C ASN A 174 2.79 -26.17 -13.76
N SER A 175 3.00 -24.87 -14.00
CA SER A 175 3.98 -24.07 -13.26
C SER A 175 3.61 -23.93 -11.78
N ILE A 176 2.34 -23.63 -11.48
CA ILE A 176 1.82 -23.55 -10.10
C ILE A 176 2.00 -24.88 -9.38
N LEU A 177 1.52 -25.97 -9.99
CA LEU A 177 1.62 -27.32 -9.41
C LEU A 177 3.08 -27.76 -9.18
N ARG A 178 3.99 -27.42 -10.10
CA ARG A 178 5.42 -27.70 -9.94
C ARG A 178 6.02 -26.93 -8.77
N ASN A 179 5.66 -25.66 -8.60
CA ASN A 179 6.12 -24.84 -7.48
C ASN A 179 5.60 -25.38 -6.14
N MET A 180 4.34 -25.82 -6.09
CA MET A 180 3.76 -26.46 -4.90
C MET A 180 4.48 -27.77 -4.58
N ARG A 181 4.66 -28.65 -5.57
CA ARG A 181 5.40 -29.91 -5.38
C ARG A 181 6.83 -29.68 -4.90
N LYS A 182 7.56 -28.74 -5.50
CA LYS A 182 8.92 -28.40 -5.08
C LYS A 182 8.98 -27.89 -3.63
N PHE A 183 7.95 -27.18 -3.17
CA PHE A 183 7.83 -26.74 -1.78
C PHE A 183 7.59 -27.95 -0.86
N ASP A 184 6.69 -28.86 -1.23
CA ASP A 184 6.36 -30.05 -0.45
C ASP A 184 7.53 -31.05 -0.39
N ASP A 185 8.21 -31.30 -1.51
CA ASP A 185 9.39 -32.18 -1.62
C ASP A 185 10.57 -31.67 -0.78
N ALA A 186 10.63 -30.36 -0.52
CA ALA A 186 11.60 -29.75 0.38
C ALA A 186 11.25 -29.94 1.88
N GLY A 187 10.18 -30.69 2.19
CA GLY A 187 9.71 -30.93 3.56
C GLY A 187 9.10 -29.69 4.22
N LEU A 188 8.64 -28.71 3.43
CA LEU A 188 8.03 -27.49 3.94
C LEU A 188 6.51 -27.64 4.04
N ARG A 189 5.90 -26.91 4.99
CA ARG A 189 4.45 -26.90 5.21
C ARG A 189 3.93 -25.48 5.40
N ILE A 190 2.70 -25.23 4.92
CA ILE A 190 1.96 -24.00 5.21
C ILE A 190 1.09 -24.25 6.44
N ARG A 191 1.07 -23.28 7.36
CA ARG A 191 0.23 -23.29 8.56
C ARG A 191 -0.26 -21.88 8.86
N SER A 192 -1.55 -21.74 9.13
CA SER A 192 -2.13 -20.50 9.65
C SER A 192 -1.53 -20.16 11.02
N ILE A 193 -1.27 -18.88 11.28
CA ILE A 193 -0.77 -18.37 12.55
C ILE A 193 -1.80 -17.37 13.08
N SER A 194 -2.25 -17.56 14.32
CA SER A 194 -3.27 -16.71 14.94
C SER A 194 -3.04 -16.58 16.46
N GLY A 195 -3.78 -15.66 17.08
CA GLY A 195 -3.72 -15.42 18.53
C GLY A 195 -2.30 -15.18 19.04
N ALA A 196 -1.98 -15.77 20.19
CA ALA A 196 -0.68 -15.61 20.85
C ALA A 196 0.52 -16.10 20.01
N GLU A 197 0.31 -16.97 19.01
CA GLU A 197 1.40 -17.38 18.12
C GLU A 197 1.90 -16.22 17.23
N LEU A 198 1.05 -15.23 16.92
CA LEU A 198 1.44 -14.04 16.16
C LEU A 198 2.56 -13.30 16.88
N LYS A 199 2.36 -13.01 18.18
CA LYS A 199 3.34 -12.34 19.02
C LYS A 199 4.62 -13.18 19.19
N LYS A 200 4.48 -14.50 19.38
CA LYS A 200 5.63 -15.43 19.45
C LYS A 200 6.51 -15.40 18.20
N HIS A 201 5.91 -15.16 17.02
CA HIS A 201 6.62 -15.10 15.75
C HIS A 201 6.98 -13.68 15.28
N ALA A 202 6.62 -12.63 16.02
CA ALA A 202 6.81 -11.22 15.62
C ALA A 202 8.23 -10.90 15.12
N HIS A 203 9.26 -11.29 15.87
CA HIS A 203 10.66 -11.09 15.47
C HIS A 203 11.02 -11.81 14.15
N HIS A 204 10.45 -13.01 13.91
CA HIS A 204 10.67 -13.74 12.67
C HIS A 204 9.97 -13.06 11.49
N PHE A 205 8.76 -12.55 11.68
CA PHE A 205 8.06 -11.76 10.67
C PHE A 205 8.85 -10.52 10.30
N GLN A 206 9.27 -9.74 11.31
CA GLN A 206 10.06 -8.54 11.11
C GLN A 206 11.34 -8.83 10.31
N ARG A 207 12.11 -9.86 10.70
CA ARG A 207 13.35 -10.24 10.02
C ARG A 207 13.11 -10.63 8.56
N ALA A 208 12.09 -11.45 8.30
CA ALA A 208 11.77 -11.93 6.96
C ALA A 208 11.26 -10.80 6.05
N TYR A 209 10.46 -9.88 6.60
CA TYR A 209 9.97 -8.69 5.89
C TYR A 209 11.07 -7.66 5.62
N HIS A 210 11.88 -7.30 6.63
CA HIS A 210 12.93 -6.29 6.46
C HIS A 210 13.95 -6.69 5.40
N HIS A 211 14.25 -7.98 5.29
CA HIS A 211 15.10 -8.48 4.21
C HIS A 211 14.52 -8.20 2.81
N MET A 212 13.22 -8.45 2.62
CA MET A 212 12.52 -8.17 1.36
C MET A 212 12.46 -6.66 1.11
N PHE A 213 12.08 -5.88 2.13
CA PHE A 213 11.97 -4.43 2.06
C PHE A 213 13.31 -3.78 1.69
N ALA A 214 14.43 -4.23 2.26
CA ALA A 214 15.75 -3.68 1.97
C ALA A 214 16.16 -3.84 0.50
N ARG A 215 15.68 -4.89 -0.17
CA ARG A 215 15.97 -5.23 -1.58
C ARG A 215 14.93 -4.69 -2.57
N ALA A 216 13.80 -4.18 -2.10
CA ALA A 216 12.77 -3.61 -2.95
C ALA A 216 13.31 -2.39 -3.72
N GLN A 217 12.95 -2.30 -5.02
CA GLN A 217 13.35 -1.17 -5.87
C GLN A 217 12.67 0.14 -5.47
N VAL A 218 11.46 0.03 -4.92
CA VAL A 218 10.62 1.11 -4.44
C VAL A 218 10.39 0.86 -2.95
N LYS A 219 10.68 1.85 -2.12
CA LYS A 219 10.49 1.81 -0.67
C LYS A 219 9.53 2.92 -0.29
N TRP A 220 8.37 2.54 0.24
CA TRP A 220 7.34 3.47 0.69
C TRP A 220 7.55 3.82 2.16
N LEU A 221 6.83 3.14 3.06
CA LEU A 221 6.97 3.23 4.49
C LEU A 221 7.36 1.85 5.04
N ARG A 222 8.30 1.85 5.99
CA ARG A 222 8.77 0.62 6.62
C ARG A 222 7.93 0.33 7.85
N HIS A 223 7.51 -0.92 8.04
CA HIS A 223 6.91 -1.34 9.31
C HIS A 223 7.92 -1.40 10.45
N THR A 224 7.47 -0.95 11.63
CA THR A 224 8.20 -1.02 12.90
C THR A 224 8.22 -2.44 13.46
N ALA A 225 9.00 -2.66 14.52
CA ALA A 225 8.92 -3.90 15.30
C ALA A 225 7.52 -4.05 15.93
N SER A 226 7.02 -2.96 16.53
CA SER A 226 5.74 -2.91 17.23
C SER A 226 4.56 -3.29 16.34
N TYR A 227 4.61 -2.99 15.04
CA TYR A 227 3.61 -3.48 14.08
C TYR A 227 3.47 -5.01 14.12
N PHE A 228 4.58 -5.74 14.12
CA PHE A 228 4.57 -7.20 14.15
C PHE A 228 4.22 -7.76 15.53
N GLU A 229 4.60 -7.06 16.60
CA GLU A 229 4.31 -7.46 17.99
C GLU A 229 2.83 -7.30 18.36
N CYS A 230 2.13 -6.35 17.72
CA CYS A 230 0.74 -6.02 18.00
C CYS A 230 -0.27 -6.65 17.03
N LEU A 231 0.15 -7.51 16.09
CA LEU A 231 -0.74 -8.07 15.06
C LEU A 231 -1.98 -8.76 15.60
N GLU A 232 -1.89 -9.38 16.79
CA GLU A 232 -3.02 -10.03 17.44
C GLU A 232 -4.20 -9.07 17.73
N GLN A 233 -3.94 -7.77 17.84
CA GLN A 233 -4.97 -6.75 18.05
C GLN A 233 -5.90 -6.56 16.85
N LEU A 234 -5.51 -7.06 15.68
CA LEU A 234 -6.31 -6.99 14.45
C LEU A 234 -7.39 -8.09 14.39
N GLY A 235 -7.34 -9.07 15.29
CA GLY A 235 -8.35 -10.12 15.43
C GLY A 235 -8.59 -10.88 14.13
N ASP A 236 -9.86 -11.21 13.89
CA ASP A 236 -10.30 -12.01 12.73
C ASP A 236 -10.18 -11.28 11.38
N HIS A 237 -9.84 -9.98 11.40
CA HIS A 237 -9.60 -9.22 10.17
C HIS A 237 -8.20 -9.44 9.59
N LEU A 238 -7.31 -10.13 10.31
CA LEU A 238 -5.97 -10.45 9.84
C LEU A 238 -5.82 -11.97 9.66
N PHE A 239 -5.42 -12.38 8.47
CA PHE A 239 -4.94 -13.74 8.20
C PHE A 239 -3.42 -13.74 8.03
N VAL A 240 -2.75 -14.69 8.67
CA VAL A 240 -1.32 -14.90 8.53
C VAL A 240 -1.05 -16.36 8.20
N GLU A 241 -0.44 -16.61 7.05
CA GLU A 241 0.02 -17.94 6.65
C GLU A 241 1.54 -18.00 6.78
N GLY A 242 2.05 -18.96 7.55
CA GLY A 242 3.47 -19.21 7.72
C GLY A 242 3.94 -20.43 6.92
N ALA A 243 5.12 -20.33 6.33
CA ALA A 243 5.86 -21.47 5.80
C ALA A 243 6.83 -21.98 6.87
N PHE A 244 6.74 -23.27 7.21
CA PHE A 244 7.54 -23.93 8.23
C PHE A 244 8.39 -25.04 7.62
N ASP A 245 9.62 -25.19 8.13
CA ASP A 245 10.47 -26.33 7.78
C ASP A 245 10.15 -27.58 8.61
N ALA A 246 10.78 -28.72 8.27
CA ALA A 246 10.59 -29.99 8.96
C ALA A 246 10.96 -29.96 10.46
N LYS A 247 11.69 -28.92 10.93
CA LYS A 247 12.02 -28.70 12.34
C LYS A 247 11.05 -27.74 13.04
N GLY A 248 9.95 -27.36 12.37
CA GLY A 248 8.96 -26.41 12.89
C GLY A 248 9.44 -24.96 12.92
N ARG A 249 10.50 -24.60 12.19
CA ARG A 249 10.99 -23.21 12.14
C ARG A 249 10.27 -22.44 11.04
N LEU A 250 9.80 -21.24 11.37
CA LEU A 250 9.21 -20.32 10.39
C LEU A 250 10.30 -19.85 9.41
N VAL A 251 10.09 -20.09 8.11
CA VAL A 251 11.02 -19.74 7.01
C VAL A 251 10.47 -18.65 6.08
N GLY A 252 9.19 -18.34 6.18
CA GLY A 252 8.53 -17.24 5.47
C GLY A 252 7.09 -17.08 5.92
N PHE A 253 6.45 -15.98 5.52
CA PHE A 253 5.05 -15.71 5.86
C PHE A 253 4.40 -14.81 4.81
N VAL A 254 3.07 -14.83 4.75
CA VAL A 254 2.24 -13.84 4.07
C VAL A 254 1.11 -13.41 4.99
N MET A 255 0.78 -12.12 4.96
CA MET A 255 -0.34 -11.54 5.69
C MET A 255 -1.40 -11.05 4.70
N ALA A 256 -2.65 -11.10 5.12
CA ALA A 256 -3.78 -10.58 4.37
C ALA A 256 -4.83 -10.01 5.30
N PHE A 257 -5.54 -9.00 4.83
CA PHE A 257 -6.62 -8.34 5.56
C PHE A 257 -7.97 -8.70 4.91
N ASP A 258 -8.90 -9.12 5.75
CA ASP A 258 -10.30 -9.30 5.36
C ASP A 258 -10.99 -7.93 5.27
N ASP A 259 -11.47 -7.58 4.07
CA ASP A 259 -12.18 -6.34 3.83
C ASP A 259 -13.39 -6.57 2.90
N GLY A 260 -14.48 -7.08 3.48
CA GLY A 260 -15.73 -7.34 2.77
C GLY A 260 -15.56 -8.41 1.70
N ASP A 261 -15.85 -8.05 0.44
CA ASP A 261 -15.74 -8.95 -0.73
C ASP A 261 -14.28 -9.19 -1.18
N ARG A 262 -13.32 -8.48 -0.58
CA ARG A 262 -11.91 -8.48 -0.98
C ARG A 262 -11.03 -9.04 0.12
N LEU A 263 -9.99 -9.76 -0.29
CA LEU A 263 -8.84 -10.04 0.55
C LEU A 263 -7.67 -9.16 0.13
N HIS A 264 -7.23 -8.27 1.01
CA HIS A 264 -6.10 -7.39 0.75
C HIS A 264 -4.81 -8.06 1.20
N GLY A 265 -4.02 -8.55 0.25
CA GLY A 265 -2.66 -8.98 0.54
C GLY A 265 -1.87 -7.83 1.15
N GLY A 266 -1.25 -8.08 2.30
CA GLY A 266 -0.39 -7.12 2.98
C GLY A 266 1.06 -7.50 2.80
N ARG A 267 1.72 -7.92 3.89
CA ARG A 267 3.16 -8.17 3.89
C ARG A 267 3.51 -9.62 3.62
N ILE A 268 4.51 -9.81 2.75
CA ILE A 268 5.16 -11.09 2.49
C ILE A 268 6.64 -11.00 2.86
N GLY A 269 7.13 -12.00 3.59
CA GLY A 269 8.52 -12.09 4.01
C GLY A 269 9.07 -13.49 3.81
N VAL A 270 10.32 -13.60 3.36
CA VAL A 270 11.01 -14.88 3.22
C VAL A 270 12.43 -14.76 3.77
N ILE A 271 12.84 -15.73 4.58
CA ILE A 271 14.18 -15.73 5.18
C ILE A 271 15.23 -15.98 4.08
N PRO A 272 16.35 -15.21 4.06
CA PRO A 272 17.26 -15.15 2.91
C PRO A 272 17.86 -16.49 2.52
N THR A 273 18.20 -17.32 3.52
CA THR A 273 18.85 -18.62 3.34
C THR A 273 18.01 -19.62 2.56
N GLN A 274 16.70 -19.37 2.41
CA GLN A 274 15.74 -20.29 1.81
C GLN A 274 15.08 -19.78 0.52
N HIS A 275 15.26 -18.50 0.17
CA HIS A 275 14.43 -17.80 -0.83
C HIS A 275 14.45 -18.40 -2.24
N LYS A 276 15.62 -18.77 -2.77
CA LYS A 276 15.75 -19.26 -4.17
C LYS A 276 15.60 -20.78 -4.32
N LYS A 277 15.83 -21.53 -3.23
CA LYS A 277 15.93 -22.99 -3.31
C LYS A 277 14.56 -23.67 -3.37
N ASN A 278 13.54 -23.17 -2.65
CA ASN A 278 12.37 -23.99 -2.31
C ASN A 278 10.99 -23.42 -2.74
N SER A 279 10.93 -22.48 -3.70
CA SER A 279 9.65 -21.90 -4.19
C SER A 279 8.73 -21.29 -3.12
N ILE A 280 9.26 -20.95 -1.93
CA ILE A 280 8.51 -20.44 -0.76
C ILE A 280 7.67 -19.21 -1.11
N TYR A 281 8.27 -18.22 -1.77
CA TYR A 281 7.57 -17.00 -2.15
C TYR A 281 6.33 -17.28 -2.99
N PHE A 282 6.45 -18.18 -3.98
CA PHE A 282 5.32 -18.56 -4.83
C PHE A 282 4.25 -19.31 -4.05
N ARG A 283 4.66 -20.27 -3.19
CA ARG A 283 3.73 -21.04 -2.35
C ARG A 283 2.95 -20.15 -1.40
N LEU A 284 3.58 -19.13 -0.80
CA LEU A 284 2.92 -18.15 0.07
C LEU A 284 1.87 -17.34 -0.70
N ILE A 285 2.13 -16.93 -1.94
CA ILE A 285 1.11 -16.27 -2.75
C ILE A 285 -0.03 -17.24 -3.09
N TYR A 286 0.25 -18.52 -3.32
CA TYR A 286 -0.83 -19.51 -3.50
C TYR A 286 -1.64 -19.73 -2.22
N ALA A 287 -0.99 -19.71 -1.05
CA ALA A 287 -1.66 -19.77 0.25
C ALA A 287 -2.61 -18.58 0.47
N LEU A 288 -2.21 -17.38 0.02
CA LEU A 288 -3.08 -16.21 -0.01
C LEU A 288 -4.32 -16.42 -0.89
N LEU A 289 -4.18 -17.09 -2.04
CA LEU A 289 -5.34 -17.42 -2.90
C LEU A 289 -6.23 -18.48 -2.26
N GLU A 290 -5.64 -19.54 -1.71
CA GLU A 290 -6.35 -20.57 -0.93
C GLU A 290 -7.16 -19.93 0.20
N ARG A 291 -6.57 -19.00 0.95
CA ARG A 291 -7.25 -18.22 2.00
C ARG A 291 -8.40 -17.38 1.44
N GLY A 292 -8.23 -16.75 0.28
CA GLY A 292 -9.30 -16.01 -0.39
C GLY A 292 -10.53 -16.88 -0.69
N TYR A 293 -10.32 -18.11 -1.15
CA TYR A 293 -11.41 -19.07 -1.35
C TYR A 293 -12.04 -19.54 -0.03
N GLN A 294 -11.21 -19.86 0.98
CA GLN A 294 -11.70 -20.27 2.30
C GLN A 294 -12.58 -19.20 2.95
N ALA A 295 -12.20 -17.92 2.81
CA ALA A 295 -12.96 -16.78 3.30
C ALA A 295 -14.04 -16.28 2.31
N GLN A 296 -14.35 -17.07 1.27
CA GLN A 296 -15.39 -16.82 0.27
C GLN A 296 -15.30 -15.44 -0.40
N LYS A 297 -14.07 -14.96 -0.64
CA LYS A 297 -13.82 -13.66 -1.25
C LYS A 297 -14.01 -13.72 -2.76
N LYS A 298 -14.45 -12.61 -3.33
CA LYS A 298 -14.59 -12.45 -4.78
C LYS A 298 -13.26 -12.06 -5.43
N GLN A 299 -12.42 -11.34 -4.70
CA GLN A 299 -11.16 -10.80 -5.20
C GLN A 299 -10.03 -10.90 -4.18
N VAL A 300 -8.81 -11.06 -4.68
CA VAL A 300 -7.58 -10.86 -3.92
C VAL A 300 -6.84 -9.66 -4.51
N VAL A 301 -6.55 -8.66 -3.68
CA VAL A 301 -5.73 -7.51 -4.02
C VAL A 301 -4.28 -7.83 -3.64
N LEU A 302 -3.37 -7.74 -4.59
CA LEU A 302 -2.02 -8.26 -4.45
C LEU A 302 -0.94 -7.18 -4.31
N GLU A 303 -1.29 -5.89 -4.26
CA GLU A 303 -0.37 -4.75 -4.16
C GLU A 303 0.53 -4.52 -5.41
N PRO A 304 1.08 -3.31 -5.60
CA PRO A 304 1.82 -2.88 -6.81
C PRO A 304 3.28 -3.38 -6.90
N THR A 305 3.49 -4.69 -6.94
CA THR A 305 4.83 -5.32 -7.08
C THR A 305 4.80 -6.59 -7.92
N SER A 306 5.94 -7.09 -8.40
CA SER A 306 6.04 -8.41 -9.06
C SER A 306 5.02 -8.58 -10.20
N TYR A 307 4.86 -7.56 -11.04
CA TYR A 307 3.76 -7.47 -12.02
C TYR A 307 3.76 -8.64 -13.01
N ALA A 308 4.94 -9.09 -13.44
CA ALA A 308 5.07 -10.23 -14.35
C ALA A 308 4.48 -11.50 -13.73
N PHE A 309 4.90 -11.85 -12.52
CA PHE A 309 4.43 -13.05 -11.84
C PHE A 309 2.93 -12.98 -11.56
N LYS A 310 2.43 -11.88 -10.98
CA LYS A 310 1.00 -11.72 -10.66
C LYS A 310 0.14 -11.74 -11.94
N GLY A 311 0.63 -11.15 -13.03
CA GLY A 311 0.01 -11.24 -14.34
C GLY A 311 -0.10 -12.68 -14.86
N THR A 312 0.87 -13.56 -14.57
CA THR A 312 0.75 -14.99 -14.92
C THR A 312 -0.38 -15.71 -14.19
N LEU A 313 -0.75 -15.24 -12.99
CA LEU A 313 -1.89 -15.75 -12.23
C LEU A 313 -3.23 -15.25 -12.79
N GLY A 314 -3.21 -14.28 -13.71
CA GLY A 314 -4.39 -13.62 -14.25
C GLY A 314 -4.81 -12.38 -13.46
N ALA A 315 -3.93 -11.82 -12.63
CA ALA A 315 -4.21 -10.55 -11.97
C ALA A 315 -4.11 -9.40 -12.99
N ASN A 316 -5.06 -8.49 -12.92
CA ASN A 316 -5.14 -7.32 -13.79
C ASN A 316 -4.54 -6.11 -13.09
N ALA A 317 -3.73 -5.35 -13.82
CA ALA A 317 -3.21 -4.08 -13.35
C ALA A 317 -4.32 -3.03 -13.41
N ARG A 318 -4.74 -2.53 -12.25
CA ARG A 318 -5.73 -1.47 -12.11
C ARG A 318 -5.02 -0.12 -12.04
N PRO A 319 -5.18 0.78 -13.02
CA PRO A 319 -4.50 2.07 -13.03
C PRO A 319 -4.83 2.91 -11.79
N MET A 320 -3.79 3.44 -11.15
CA MET A 320 -3.90 4.29 -9.97
C MET A 320 -3.24 5.64 -10.23
N VAL A 321 -3.76 6.68 -9.59
CA VAL A 321 -3.21 8.03 -9.62
C VAL A 321 -3.10 8.60 -8.21
N ASN A 322 -2.22 9.58 -8.05
CA ASN A 322 -2.15 10.44 -6.87
C ASN A 322 -2.70 11.81 -7.22
N LEU A 323 -3.48 12.39 -6.32
CA LEU A 323 -3.94 13.78 -6.43
C LEU A 323 -3.04 14.65 -5.56
N VAL A 324 -2.34 15.61 -6.17
CA VAL A 324 -1.35 16.44 -5.49
C VAL A 324 -1.71 17.92 -5.60
N ALA A 325 -1.71 18.65 -4.49
CA ALA A 325 -1.92 20.10 -4.49
C ALA A 325 -0.87 20.84 -3.68
N GLY A 326 -0.49 22.01 -4.18
CA GLY A 326 0.37 22.96 -3.48
C GLY A 326 -0.40 23.68 -2.38
N THR A 327 0.11 23.64 -1.16
CA THR A 327 -0.56 24.23 0.00
C THR A 327 -0.14 25.69 0.22
N THR A 328 1.02 26.09 -0.31
CA THR A 328 1.57 27.47 -0.30
C THR A 328 1.66 28.05 -1.73
N PRO A 329 1.77 29.39 -1.91
CA PRO A 329 1.94 30.00 -3.24
C PRO A 329 3.12 29.42 -4.03
N PHE A 330 4.27 29.25 -3.37
CA PHE A 330 5.45 28.63 -3.97
C PHE A 330 5.14 27.25 -4.55
N TRP A 331 4.56 26.36 -3.74
CA TRP A 331 4.25 24.99 -4.17
C TRP A 331 3.14 24.93 -5.22
N ARG A 332 2.20 25.87 -5.23
CA ARG A 332 1.19 25.96 -6.31
C ARG A 332 1.84 26.27 -7.65
N VAL A 333 2.79 27.20 -7.69
CA VAL A 333 3.56 27.52 -8.90
C VAL A 333 4.41 26.32 -9.33
N VAL A 334 5.13 25.69 -8.40
CA VAL A 334 5.93 24.48 -8.69
C VAL A 334 5.06 23.37 -9.28
N MET A 335 3.90 23.08 -8.68
CA MET A 335 2.99 22.05 -9.19
C MET A 335 2.37 22.42 -10.54
N PHE A 336 2.11 23.70 -10.79
CA PHE A 336 1.60 24.17 -12.08
C PHE A 336 2.63 24.02 -13.20
N LEU A 337 3.85 24.53 -13.00
CA LEU A 337 4.93 24.49 -13.99
C LEU A 337 5.47 23.06 -14.19
N GLY A 338 5.59 22.30 -13.10
CA GLY A 338 6.15 20.96 -13.10
C GLY A 338 5.20 19.87 -13.61
N LEU A 339 3.91 20.16 -13.81
CA LEU A 339 2.91 19.12 -14.10
C LEU A 339 3.21 18.32 -15.38
N LYS A 340 3.51 19.01 -16.48
CA LYS A 340 3.80 18.35 -17.77
C LYS A 340 5.02 17.45 -17.64
N PHE A 341 6.08 17.96 -17.00
CA PHE A 341 7.29 17.21 -16.74
C PHE A 341 7.06 16.01 -15.80
N GLY A 342 6.28 16.19 -14.74
CA GLY A 342 5.91 15.13 -13.81
C GLY A 342 5.12 14.02 -14.49
N LYS A 343 4.09 14.35 -15.27
CA LYS A 343 3.34 13.38 -16.07
C LYS A 343 4.27 12.64 -17.03
N MET A 344 5.10 13.36 -17.81
CA MET A 344 6.04 12.76 -18.74
C MET A 344 7.02 11.80 -18.04
N SER A 345 7.55 12.20 -16.89
CA SER A 345 8.53 11.44 -16.13
C SER A 345 7.95 10.19 -15.45
N LEU A 346 6.62 10.13 -15.29
CA LEU A 346 5.89 9.03 -14.66
C LEU A 346 5.10 8.15 -15.65
N ARG A 347 5.09 8.49 -16.96
CA ARG A 347 4.40 7.72 -18.01
C ARG A 347 4.74 6.24 -18.05
N HIS A 348 5.90 5.83 -17.53
CA HIS A 348 6.27 4.42 -17.47
C HIS A 348 5.47 3.60 -16.47
N LEU A 349 4.87 4.25 -15.47
CA LEU A 349 3.96 3.59 -14.53
C LEU A 349 2.66 3.17 -15.21
N GLU A 350 2.33 3.76 -16.35
CA GLU A 350 1.18 3.40 -17.18
C GLU A 350 1.52 2.29 -18.19
N SER A 351 2.79 1.88 -18.29
CA SER A 351 3.26 0.89 -19.26
C SER A 351 3.32 -0.52 -18.67
N PRO A 352 2.43 -1.44 -19.06
CA PRO A 352 2.44 -2.81 -18.52
C PRO A 352 3.73 -3.56 -18.85
N SER A 353 4.35 -3.28 -19.99
CA SER A 353 5.60 -3.93 -20.40
C SER A 353 6.79 -3.44 -19.57
N TRP A 354 6.83 -2.15 -19.22
CA TRP A 354 7.86 -1.60 -18.34
C TRP A 354 7.70 -2.15 -16.92
N LEU A 355 6.48 -2.13 -16.37
CA LEU A 355 6.20 -2.65 -15.03
C LEU A 355 6.62 -4.12 -14.90
N LYS A 356 6.22 -4.98 -15.83
CA LYS A 356 6.58 -6.41 -15.81
C LYS A 356 8.09 -6.69 -15.83
N ARG A 357 8.90 -5.80 -16.41
CA ARG A 357 10.35 -5.99 -16.51
C ARG A 357 11.10 -5.41 -15.32
N ASN A 358 10.57 -4.36 -14.71
CA ASN A 358 11.32 -3.55 -13.75
C ASN A 358 10.78 -3.66 -12.33
N ILE A 359 9.51 -4.01 -12.10
CA ILE A 359 8.84 -3.99 -10.80
C ILE A 359 8.18 -5.33 -10.49
#